data_AF-A0A5P1RA88-F1
#
_entry.id   AF-A0A5P1RA88-F1
#
_cell.length_a   1.000
_cell.length_b   1.000
_cell.length_c   1.000
_cell.angle_alpha   90.00
_cell.angle_beta   90.00
_cell.angle_gamma   90.00
#
_symmetry.space_group_name_H-M   'P 1'
#
loop_
_entity.id
_entity.type
_entity.pdbx_description
1 polymer ?
#
loop_
_entity_poly.entity_id
_entity_poly.type
_entity_poly.pdbx_seq_one_letter_code
_entity_poly.pdbx_strand_id
1 'polypeptide(L)'
;MARSKAQLVFYIVTPLLLIGIAAGGYLIYQRMQAQHAQNKKELERFGYEMVATTRSFETTGELGTKQLPPTFDEDKLTPTQKVIRSLIRDKENLLTENKDLQDSIEALQLQIAELEEYKKLNERFAPEKLIDELKGVERQLRAFLIRNPDAERFSTIQIETMAAAGAAEYKAYITRNRLMLSEDKKQNVISDYLPGYAFCIGDGIEVAANSPAEERKLAGYFRTEDASILPEALYQDLSTVIEPCQLTLREQLDKDQG
;
A
#
# COMPACT_ATOMS: atom_id res chain seq x y z
N MET A 1 20.68 -55.23 -0.33
CA MET A 1 19.68 -54.15 -0.15
C MET A 1 19.92 -53.09 -1.22
N ALA A 2 19.06 -53.02 -2.24
CA ALA A 2 19.21 -52.05 -3.31
C ALA A 2 18.73 -50.67 -2.82
N ARG A 3 19.66 -49.73 -2.59
CA ARG A 3 19.32 -48.33 -2.28
C ARG A 3 18.63 -47.72 -3.51
N SER A 4 17.45 -47.12 -3.32
CA SER A 4 16.68 -46.54 -4.41
C SER A 4 17.44 -45.35 -5.03
N LYS A 5 17.30 -45.15 -6.35
CA LYS A 5 17.96 -44.05 -7.07
C LYS A 5 17.69 -42.68 -6.42
N ALA A 6 16.52 -42.51 -5.81
CA ALA A 6 16.15 -41.29 -5.07
C ALA A 6 16.99 -41.05 -3.80
N GLN A 7 17.34 -42.10 -3.05
CA GLN A 7 18.22 -41.96 -1.89
C GLN A 7 19.65 -41.61 -2.30
N LEU A 8 20.13 -42.16 -3.43
CA LEU A 8 21.45 -41.85 -3.97
C LEU A 8 21.56 -40.39 -4.45
N VAL A 9 20.51 -39.85 -5.06
CA VAL A 9 20.44 -38.44 -5.48
C VAL A 9 20.47 -37.52 -4.25
N PHE A 10 19.74 -37.84 -3.19
CA PHE A 10 19.73 -37.03 -1.98
C PHE A 10 21.12 -36.97 -1.30
N TYR A 11 21.83 -38.10 -1.20
CA TYR A 11 23.16 -38.13 -0.59
C TYR A 11 24.24 -37.36 -1.37
N ILE A 12 24.05 -37.12 -2.67
CA ILE A 12 25.01 -36.42 -3.52
C ILE A 12 24.65 -34.93 -3.65
N VAL A 13 23.38 -34.62 -3.88
CA VAL A 13 22.94 -33.25 -4.19
C VAL A 13 22.92 -32.37 -2.93
N THR A 14 22.49 -32.91 -1.79
CA THR A 14 22.39 -32.12 -0.54
C THR A 14 23.74 -31.59 -0.03
N PRO A 15 24.84 -32.37 0.02
CA PRO A 15 26.14 -31.81 0.43
C PRO A 15 26.71 -30.82 -0.59
N LEU A 16 26.47 -31.02 -1.89
CA LEU A 16 26.87 -30.05 -2.94
C LEU A 16 26.17 -28.70 -2.77
N LEU A 17 24.89 -28.71 -2.41
CA LEU A 17 24.11 -27.50 -2.19
C LEU A 17 24.57 -26.74 -0.93
N LEU A 18 24.89 -27.47 0.14
CA LEU A 18 25.47 -26.89 1.37
C LEU A 18 26.83 -26.24 1.13
N ILE A 19 27.71 -26.87 0.34
CA ILE A 19 29.01 -26.29 -0.02
C ILE A 19 28.83 -25.03 -0.88
N GLY A 20 27.86 -25.04 -1.80
CA GLY A 20 27.52 -23.87 -2.62
C GLY A 20 27.06 -22.68 -1.78
N ILE A 21 26.19 -22.91 -0.80
CA ILE A 21 25.72 -21.87 0.12
C ILE A 21 26.87 -21.35 1.00
N ALA A 22 27.73 -22.23 1.51
CA ALA A 22 28.87 -21.82 2.32
C ALA A 22 29.88 -20.98 1.53
N ALA A 23 30.19 -21.37 0.29
CA ALA A 23 31.09 -20.63 -0.59
C ALA A 23 30.49 -19.27 -1.01
N GLY A 24 29.20 -19.24 -1.35
CA GLY A 24 28.49 -18.00 -1.67
C GLY A 24 28.42 -17.04 -0.48
N GLY A 25 28.08 -17.55 0.71
CA GLY A 25 28.06 -16.78 1.95
C GLY A 25 29.42 -16.21 2.32
N TYR A 26 30.51 -16.98 2.13
CA TYR A 26 31.87 -16.52 2.36
C TYR A 26 32.27 -15.37 1.44
N LEU A 27 31.91 -15.43 0.15
CA LEU A 27 32.18 -14.35 -0.80
C LEU A 27 31.40 -13.07 -0.49
N ILE A 28 30.14 -13.19 -0.07
CA ILE A 28 29.33 -12.04 0.34
C ILE A 28 29.92 -11.41 1.62
N TYR A 29 30.32 -12.24 2.59
CA TYR A 29 30.94 -11.78 3.83
C TYR A 29 32.26 -11.03 3.59
N GLN A 30 33.11 -11.52 2.68
CA GLN A 30 34.34 -10.83 2.30
C GLN A 30 34.06 -9.48 1.63
N ARG A 31 33.04 -9.39 0.77
CA ARG A 31 32.64 -8.10 0.17
C ARG A 31 32.10 -7.12 1.21
N MET A 32 31.32 -7.61 2.18
CA MET A 32 30.76 -6.79 3.26
C MET A 32 31.85 -6.28 4.20
N GLN A 33 32.86 -7.10 4.54
CA GLN A 33 34.04 -6.63 5.29
C GLN A 33 34.87 -5.62 4.49
N ALA A 34 35.05 -5.82 3.18
CA ALA A 34 35.75 -4.86 2.33
C ALA A 34 35.02 -3.51 2.28
N GLN A 35 33.68 -3.52 2.27
CA GLN A 35 32.85 -2.31 2.33
C GLN A 35 32.92 -1.62 3.69
N HIS A 36 32.93 -2.38 4.80
CA HIS A 36 33.14 -1.80 6.13
C HIS A 36 34.54 -1.22 6.34
N ALA A 37 35.57 -1.80 5.71
CA ALA A 37 36.93 -1.25 5.73
C ALA A 37 37.04 0.04 4.89
N GLN A 38 36.32 0.13 3.76
CA GLN A 38 36.22 1.35 2.97
C GLN A 38 35.46 2.45 3.73
N ASN A 39 34.31 2.12 4.32
CA ASN A 39 33.52 3.10 5.09
C ASN A 39 34.26 3.59 6.34
N LYS A 40 35.07 2.75 7.01
CA LYS A 40 35.95 3.22 8.10
C LYS A 40 37.04 4.16 7.62
N LYS A 41 37.66 3.88 6.46
CA LYS A 41 38.63 4.79 5.84
C LYS A 41 38.00 6.10 5.41
N GLU A 42 36.75 6.08 4.96
CA GLU A 42 35.99 7.26 4.57
C GLU A 42 35.62 8.09 5.81
N LEU A 43 35.22 7.45 6.92
CA LEU A 43 34.97 8.11 8.21
C LEU A 43 36.23 8.76 8.80
N GLU A 44 37.39 8.11 8.68
CA GLU A 44 38.68 8.70 9.06
C GLU A 44 39.06 9.88 8.13
N ARG A 45 38.72 9.80 6.83
CA ARG A 45 38.92 10.90 5.88
C ARG A 45 38.02 12.10 6.15
N PHE A 46 36.77 11.88 6.56
CA PHE A 46 35.87 12.95 7.01
C PHE A 46 36.44 13.73 8.20
N GLY A 47 37.20 13.08 9.09
CA GLY A 47 37.91 13.76 10.19
C GLY A 47 39.10 14.63 9.76
N TYR A 48 39.69 14.36 8.59
CA TYR A 48 40.85 15.10 8.06
C TYR A 48 40.47 16.10 6.94
N GLU A 49 39.40 15.88 6.17
CA GLU A 49 38.92 16.82 5.14
C GLU A 49 38.11 17.99 5.71
N MET A 50 37.64 17.90 6.97
CA MET A 50 37.13 19.08 7.70
C MET A 50 38.23 19.99 8.28
N VAL A 51 39.51 19.71 8.01
CA VAL A 51 40.57 20.72 8.13
C VAL A 51 40.76 21.31 6.75
N ALA A 52 40.09 22.44 6.50
CA ALA A 52 40.05 23.14 5.23
C ALA A 52 41.44 23.28 4.59
N THR A 53 41.76 22.38 3.66
CA THR A 53 42.84 22.59 2.71
C THR A 53 42.40 23.69 1.76
N THR A 54 43.11 24.81 1.81
CA THR A 54 42.96 25.98 0.95
C THR A 54 42.94 25.59 -0.52
N ARG A 55 41.74 25.44 -1.08
CA ARG A 55 41.51 25.49 -2.51
C ARG A 55 40.66 26.71 -2.80
N SER A 56 41.36 27.77 -3.17
CA SER A 56 40.82 29.04 -3.61
C SER A 56 40.00 28.79 -4.87
N PHE A 57 38.68 28.81 -4.75
CA PHE A 57 37.78 28.87 -5.90
C PHE A 57 37.38 30.33 -6.12
N GLU A 58 37.48 30.78 -7.38
CA GLU A 58 37.03 32.10 -7.82
C GLU A 58 35.52 32.24 -7.54
N THR A 59 35.13 33.21 -6.71
CA THR A 59 33.73 33.57 -6.49
C THR A 59 33.38 34.83 -7.27
N THR A 60 32.20 34.82 -7.90
CA THR A 60 31.62 35.98 -8.60
C THR A 60 30.78 36.79 -7.63
N GLY A 61 31.11 38.07 -7.48
CA GLY A 61 30.34 39.01 -6.65
C GLY A 61 29.01 39.44 -7.28
N GLU A 62 28.17 40.08 -6.48
CA GLU A 62 26.79 40.53 -6.80
C GLU A 62 26.65 41.41 -8.07
N LEU A 63 27.76 41.97 -8.57
CA LEU A 63 27.81 42.82 -9.78
C LEU A 63 28.40 42.11 -11.02
N GLY A 64 28.61 40.78 -10.96
CA GLY A 64 29.07 39.97 -12.09
C GLY A 64 30.56 40.07 -12.44
N THR A 65 31.37 40.77 -11.64
CA THR A 65 32.82 40.85 -11.84
C THR A 65 33.55 39.72 -11.10
N LYS A 66 34.49 39.07 -11.79
CA LYS A 66 35.36 38.03 -11.21
C LYS A 66 36.30 38.66 -10.19
N GLN A 67 36.20 38.23 -8.93
CA GLN A 67 37.05 38.72 -7.85
C GLN A 67 38.25 37.77 -7.71
N LEU A 68 39.46 38.26 -8.00
CA LEU A 68 40.68 37.49 -7.71
C LEU A 68 40.89 37.41 -6.20
N PRO A 69 41.33 36.26 -5.66
CA PRO A 69 41.59 36.12 -4.24
C PRO A 69 42.72 37.07 -3.82
N PRO A 70 42.57 37.79 -2.70
CA PRO A 70 43.60 38.70 -2.23
C PRO A 70 44.81 37.88 -1.73
N THR A 71 45.93 37.97 -2.45
CA THR A 71 47.22 37.36 -2.10
C THR A 71 47.89 38.14 -0.96
N PHE A 72 47.39 37.99 0.28
CA PHE A 72 48.07 38.52 1.46
C PHE A 72 48.65 37.39 2.31
N ASP A 73 49.95 37.47 2.57
CA ASP A 73 50.69 36.59 3.49
C ASP A 73 50.05 36.58 4.89
N GLU A 74 49.73 35.38 5.39
CA GLU A 74 48.97 35.17 6.63
C GLU A 74 49.67 35.66 7.91
N ASP A 75 50.98 35.88 7.84
CA ASP A 75 51.82 36.26 8.98
C ASP A 75 51.83 37.77 9.31
N LYS A 76 51.14 38.62 8.54
CA LYS A 76 51.17 40.10 8.71
C LYS A 76 49.81 40.78 8.89
N LEU A 77 48.77 40.05 9.26
CA LEU A 77 47.43 40.63 9.47
C LEU A 77 47.29 41.25 10.87
N THR A 78 46.84 42.51 10.94
CA THR A 78 46.53 43.17 12.21
C THR A 78 45.33 42.51 12.89
N PRO A 79 45.18 42.59 14.24
CA PRO A 79 44.09 41.92 14.97
C PRO A 79 42.69 42.24 14.42
N THR A 80 42.47 43.47 13.95
CA THR A 80 41.22 43.89 13.31
C THR A 80 41.00 43.26 11.94
N GLN A 81 42.05 43.06 11.14
CA GLN A 81 41.95 42.38 9.84
C GLN A 81 41.65 40.88 10.00
N LYS A 82 42.14 40.25 11.08
CA LYS A 82 41.77 38.85 11.42
C LYS A 82 40.28 38.71 11.75
N VAL A 83 39.71 39.66 12.51
CA VAL A 83 38.27 39.67 12.83
C VAL A 83 37.43 39.87 11.55
N ILE A 84 37.81 40.81 10.68
CA ILE A 84 37.10 41.03 9.42
C ILE A 84 37.12 39.77 8.54
N ARG A 85 38.26 39.07 8.44
CA ARG A 85 38.37 37.81 7.68
C ARG A 85 37.54 36.69 8.30
N SER A 86 37.46 36.60 9.63
CA SER A 86 36.57 35.67 10.33
C SER A 86 35.12 35.94 9.98
N LEU A 87 34.69 37.20 10.07
CA LEU A 87 33.30 37.59 9.77
C LEU A 87 32.92 37.36 8.31
N ILE A 88 33.84 37.56 7.37
CA ILE A 88 33.63 37.25 5.95
C ILE A 88 33.46 35.73 5.76
N ARG A 89 34.30 34.92 6.40
CA ARG A 89 34.20 33.46 6.35
C ARG A 89 32.91 32.96 6.98
N ASP A 90 32.52 33.53 8.12
CA ASP A 90 31.28 33.18 8.81
C ASP A 90 30.06 33.56 7.96
N LYS A 91 30.09 34.72 7.28
CA LYS A 91 29.06 35.10 6.30
C LYS A 91 28.98 34.10 5.14
N GLU A 92 30.11 33.69 4.58
CA GLU A 92 30.14 32.71 3.48
C GLU A 92 29.58 31.35 3.95
N ASN A 93 30.01 30.86 5.11
CA ASN A 93 29.47 29.62 5.69
C ASN A 93 27.95 29.72 5.90
N LEU A 94 27.46 30.80 6.49
CA LEU A 94 26.03 31.01 6.72
C LEU A 94 25.23 31.08 5.42
N LEU A 95 25.79 31.66 4.34
CA LEU A 95 25.14 31.66 3.03
C LEU A 95 25.06 30.25 2.43
N THR A 96 26.08 29.44 2.65
CA THR A 96 26.11 28.04 2.17
C THR A 96 25.09 27.19 2.94
N GLU A 97 25.07 27.29 4.28
CA GLU A 97 24.07 26.61 5.12
C GLU A 97 22.65 27.06 4.79
N ASN A 98 22.42 28.35 4.50
CA ASN A 98 21.10 28.83 4.11
C ASN A 98 20.64 28.20 2.79
N LYS A 99 21.56 28.00 1.85
CA LYS A 99 21.29 27.35 0.57
C LYS A 99 20.97 25.86 0.76
N ASP A 100 21.77 25.15 1.55
CA ASP A 100 21.53 23.74 1.87
C ASP A 100 20.19 23.53 2.59
N LEU A 101 19.80 24.46 3.47
CA LEU A 101 18.50 24.46 4.13
C LEU A 101 17.35 24.74 3.15
N GLN A 102 17.54 25.64 2.18
CA GLN A 102 16.54 25.89 1.13
C GLN A 102 16.33 24.65 0.26
N ASP A 103 17.41 24.00 -0.17
CA ASP A 103 17.35 22.77 -0.98
C ASP A 103 16.65 21.64 -0.19
N SER A 104 16.90 21.55 1.12
CA SER A 104 16.23 20.60 2.02
C SER A 104 14.73 20.88 2.16
N ILE A 105 14.34 22.15 2.25
CA ILE A 105 12.92 22.56 2.31
C ILE A 105 12.22 22.19 1.01
N GLU A 106 12.85 22.41 -0.15
CA GLU A 106 12.28 22.07 -1.46
C GLU A 106 12.10 20.55 -1.61
N ALA A 107 13.10 19.76 -1.21
CA ALA A 107 13.01 18.30 -1.21
C ALA A 107 11.90 17.78 -0.27
N LEU A 108 11.75 18.35 0.91
CA LEU A 108 10.69 18.00 1.86
C LEU A 108 9.30 18.41 1.33
N GLN A 109 9.19 19.56 0.66
CA GLN A 109 7.94 19.98 0.02
C GLN A 109 7.52 19.04 -1.10
N LEU A 110 8.47 18.55 -1.91
CA LEU A 110 8.21 17.54 -2.92
C LEU A 110 7.73 16.22 -2.31
N GLN A 111 8.36 15.76 -1.22
CA GLN A 111 7.92 14.56 -0.51
C GLN A 111 6.52 14.73 0.12
N ILE A 112 6.22 15.91 0.66
CA ILE A 112 4.88 16.21 1.19
C ILE A 112 3.85 16.19 0.05
N ALA A 113 4.16 16.78 -1.10
CA ALA A 113 3.25 16.77 -2.25
C ALA A 113 3.01 15.34 -2.77
N GLU A 114 4.07 14.52 -2.86
CA GLU A 114 3.97 13.09 -3.23
C GLU A 114 3.13 12.31 -2.21
N LEU A 115 3.36 12.53 -0.92
CA LEU A 115 2.59 11.88 0.15
C LEU A 115 1.14 12.35 0.19
N GLU A 116 0.85 13.62 -0.09
CA GLU A 116 -0.51 14.13 -0.20
C GLU A 116 -1.23 13.58 -1.43
N GLU A 117 -0.53 13.42 -2.56
CA GLU A 117 -1.06 12.77 -3.76
C GLU A 117 -1.35 11.28 -3.51
N TYR A 118 -0.42 10.58 -2.87
CA TYR A 118 -0.59 9.20 -2.42
C TYR A 118 -1.78 9.07 -1.45
N LYS A 119 -1.93 10.02 -0.52
CA LYS A 119 -3.04 10.09 0.41
C LYS A 119 -4.36 10.33 -0.30
N LYS A 120 -4.45 11.24 -1.28
CA LYS A 120 -5.67 11.48 -2.07
C LYS A 120 -6.10 10.25 -2.88
N LEU A 121 -5.14 9.52 -3.45
CA LEU A 121 -5.41 8.30 -4.22
C LEU A 121 -5.89 7.15 -3.31
N ASN A 122 -5.37 7.06 -2.07
CA ASN A 122 -5.64 5.93 -1.17
C ASN A 122 -6.67 6.21 -0.07
N GLU A 123 -6.97 7.47 0.27
CA GLU A 123 -8.03 7.83 1.24
C GLU A 123 -9.41 7.37 0.81
N ARG A 124 -9.61 7.14 -0.49
CA ARG A 124 -10.82 6.56 -1.06
C ARG A 124 -10.99 5.06 -0.74
N PHE A 125 -9.89 4.37 -0.40
CA PHE A 125 -9.87 3.00 0.12
C PHE A 125 -9.59 2.96 1.63
N ALA A 126 -9.70 4.10 2.32
CA ALA A 126 -9.58 4.12 3.77
C ALA A 126 -10.66 3.20 4.37
N PRO A 127 -10.30 2.31 5.32
CA PRO A 127 -11.20 1.28 5.82
C PRO A 127 -12.51 1.85 6.37
N GLU A 128 -12.48 3.04 6.97
CA GLU A 128 -13.68 3.71 7.49
C GLU A 128 -14.64 4.16 6.39
N LYS A 129 -14.15 4.78 5.31
CA LYS A 129 -15.00 5.26 4.20
C LYS A 129 -15.64 4.10 3.43
N LEU A 130 -14.90 3.02 3.25
CA LEU A 130 -15.44 1.81 2.61
C LEU A 130 -16.56 1.20 3.44
N ILE A 131 -16.39 1.07 4.75
CA ILE A 131 -17.43 0.54 5.64
C ILE A 131 -18.70 1.39 5.56
N ASP A 132 -18.57 2.72 5.53
CA ASP A 132 -19.72 3.62 5.44
C ASP A 132 -20.42 3.55 4.08
N GLU A 133 -19.67 3.37 2.99
CA GLU A 133 -20.21 3.13 1.66
C GLU A 133 -21.01 1.83 1.62
N LEU A 134 -20.46 0.73 2.14
CA LEU A 134 -21.13 -0.57 2.20
C LEU A 134 -22.43 -0.52 3.02
N LYS A 135 -22.43 0.18 4.16
CA LYS A 135 -23.66 0.44 4.93
C LYS A 135 -24.66 1.29 4.15
N GLY A 136 -24.20 2.18 3.28
CA GLY A 136 -25.05 2.94 2.36
C GLY A 136 -25.74 2.02 1.35
N VAL A 137 -24.96 1.15 0.71
CA VAL A 137 -25.44 0.14 -0.25
C VAL A 137 -26.45 -0.80 0.41
N GLU A 138 -26.13 -1.37 1.57
CA GLU A 138 -27.03 -2.26 2.33
C GLU A 138 -28.38 -1.58 2.62
N ARG A 139 -28.36 -0.31 3.07
CA ARG A 139 -29.58 0.46 3.35
C ARG A 139 -30.42 0.70 2.10
N GLN A 140 -29.78 1.06 0.98
CA GLN A 140 -30.49 1.29 -0.28
C GLN A 140 -31.13 0.00 -0.80
N LEU A 141 -30.37 -1.09 -0.80
CA LEU A 141 -30.84 -2.39 -1.26
C LEU A 141 -31.96 -2.93 -0.36
N ARG A 142 -31.84 -2.80 0.96
CA ARG A 142 -32.93 -3.12 1.90
C ARG A 142 -34.19 -2.29 1.61
N ALA A 143 -34.06 -0.99 1.39
CA ALA A 143 -35.19 -0.13 1.08
C ALA A 143 -35.83 -0.48 -0.28
N PHE A 144 -35.03 -0.91 -1.25
CA PHE A 144 -35.53 -1.43 -2.52
C PHE A 144 -36.34 -2.71 -2.32
N LEU A 145 -35.76 -3.70 -1.62
CA LEU A 145 -36.41 -4.99 -1.36
C LEU A 145 -37.74 -4.81 -0.62
N ILE A 146 -37.78 -4.01 0.46
CA ILE A 146 -39.02 -3.78 1.24
C ILE A 146 -40.16 -3.19 0.40
N ARG A 147 -39.84 -2.41 -0.65
CA ARG A 147 -40.85 -1.78 -1.51
C ARG A 147 -41.26 -2.65 -2.70
N ASN A 148 -40.52 -3.73 -2.97
CA ASN A 148 -40.77 -4.59 -4.11
C ASN A 148 -41.79 -5.69 -3.74
N PRO A 149 -42.88 -5.86 -4.50
CA PRO A 149 -43.87 -6.91 -4.24
C PRO A 149 -43.27 -8.33 -4.27
N ASP A 150 -42.22 -8.56 -5.08
CA ASP A 150 -41.57 -9.87 -5.16
C ASP A 150 -40.83 -10.26 -3.87
N ALA A 151 -40.58 -9.27 -3.00
CA ALA A 151 -39.91 -9.49 -1.72
C ALA A 151 -40.87 -9.82 -0.56
N GLU A 152 -42.18 -9.71 -0.76
CA GLU A 152 -43.18 -9.97 0.31
C GLU A 152 -43.14 -11.42 0.83
N ARG A 153 -42.64 -12.35 0.02
CA ARG A 153 -42.47 -13.76 0.41
C ARG A 153 -41.33 -14.00 1.39
N PHE A 154 -40.39 -13.07 1.51
CA PHE A 154 -39.21 -13.23 2.37
C PHE A 154 -39.46 -12.68 3.77
N SER A 155 -38.90 -13.34 4.78
CA SER A 155 -38.92 -12.84 6.14
C SER A 155 -38.03 -11.61 6.30
N THR A 156 -38.24 -10.81 7.36
CA THR A 156 -37.38 -9.66 7.67
C THR A 156 -35.90 -10.04 7.77
N ILE A 157 -35.59 -11.22 8.34
CA ILE A 157 -34.22 -11.72 8.48
C ILE A 157 -33.64 -12.07 7.10
N GLN A 158 -34.43 -12.69 6.23
CA GLN A 158 -34.01 -12.99 4.86
C GLN A 158 -33.75 -11.70 4.08
N ILE A 159 -34.63 -10.69 4.15
CA ILE A 159 -34.41 -9.39 3.51
C ILE A 159 -33.12 -8.72 4.01
N GLU A 160 -32.84 -8.78 5.31
CA GLU A 160 -31.58 -8.27 5.87
C GLU A 160 -30.37 -9.05 5.37
N THR A 161 -30.50 -10.38 5.24
CA THR A 161 -29.43 -11.24 4.74
C THR A 161 -29.15 -11.00 3.26
N MET A 162 -30.19 -10.86 2.45
CA MET A 162 -30.11 -10.52 1.03
C MET A 162 -29.43 -9.16 0.82
N ALA A 163 -29.78 -8.16 1.64
CA ALA A 163 -29.17 -6.84 1.57
C ALA A 163 -27.68 -6.87 1.97
N ALA A 164 -27.34 -7.62 3.03
CA ALA A 164 -25.96 -7.82 3.48
C ALA A 164 -25.12 -8.56 2.42
N ALA A 165 -25.69 -9.62 1.82
CA ALA A 165 -25.04 -10.36 0.75
C ALA A 165 -24.75 -9.49 -0.48
N GLY A 166 -25.71 -8.64 -0.87
CA GLY A 166 -25.51 -7.69 -1.97
C GLY A 166 -24.41 -6.67 -1.70
N ALA A 167 -24.31 -6.16 -0.46
CA ALA A 167 -23.22 -5.27 -0.06
C ALA A 167 -21.85 -5.98 -0.07
N ALA A 168 -21.79 -7.25 0.36
CA ALA A 168 -20.58 -8.06 0.30
C ALA A 168 -20.12 -8.31 -1.15
N GLU A 169 -21.03 -8.61 -2.07
CA GLU A 169 -20.67 -8.80 -3.49
C GLU A 169 -20.27 -7.48 -4.16
N TYR A 170 -20.90 -6.36 -3.78
CA TYR A 170 -20.45 -5.04 -4.21
C TYR A 170 -19.01 -4.76 -3.77
N LYS A 171 -18.67 -5.05 -2.50
CA LYS A 171 -17.29 -4.97 -1.98
C LYS A 171 -16.34 -5.86 -2.79
N ALA A 172 -16.73 -7.09 -3.08
CA ALA A 172 -15.92 -8.01 -3.88
C ALA A 172 -15.68 -7.46 -5.30
N TYR A 173 -16.70 -6.88 -5.92
CA TYR A 173 -16.63 -6.29 -7.26
C TYR A 173 -15.71 -5.07 -7.34
N ILE A 174 -15.85 -4.10 -6.43
CA ILE A 174 -14.96 -2.92 -6.40
C ILE A 174 -13.51 -3.31 -6.07
N THR A 175 -13.31 -4.30 -5.20
CA THR A 175 -11.97 -4.77 -4.81
C THR A 175 -11.29 -5.50 -5.97
N ARG A 176 -12.02 -6.35 -6.69
CA ARG A 176 -11.51 -7.10 -7.84
C ARG A 176 -11.09 -6.19 -8.98
N ASN A 177 -11.91 -5.19 -9.29
CA ASN A 177 -11.65 -4.30 -10.41
C ASN A 177 -10.70 -3.15 -10.04
N ARG A 178 -10.40 -2.93 -8.74
CA ARG A 178 -9.66 -1.75 -8.24
C ARG A 178 -10.26 -0.43 -8.73
N LEU A 179 -11.55 -0.44 -9.09
CA LEU A 179 -12.26 0.69 -9.67
C LEU A 179 -13.14 1.31 -8.60
N MET A 180 -12.99 2.62 -8.39
CA MET A 180 -14.10 3.40 -7.90
C MET A 180 -15.08 3.61 -9.04
N LEU A 181 -16.30 3.12 -8.85
CA LEU A 181 -17.40 3.40 -9.76
C LEU A 181 -17.75 4.88 -9.62
N SER A 182 -18.06 5.54 -10.74
CA SER A 182 -18.72 6.85 -10.69
C SER A 182 -20.05 6.71 -9.94
N GLU A 183 -20.57 7.79 -9.35
CA GLU A 183 -21.86 7.76 -8.65
C GLU A 183 -22.98 7.19 -9.54
N ASP A 184 -22.97 7.51 -10.84
CA ASP A 184 -23.91 6.97 -11.82
C ASP A 184 -23.74 5.46 -11.99
N LYS A 185 -22.50 4.98 -12.16
CA LYS A 185 -22.22 3.55 -12.35
C LYS A 185 -22.50 2.76 -11.07
N LYS A 186 -22.25 3.35 -9.90
CA LYS A 186 -22.64 2.80 -8.60
C LYS A 186 -24.15 2.66 -8.51
N GLN A 187 -24.89 3.70 -8.88
CA GLN A 187 -26.36 3.65 -8.83
C GLN A 187 -26.91 2.56 -9.75
N ASN A 188 -26.38 2.44 -10.98
CA ASN A 188 -26.77 1.38 -11.91
C ASN A 188 -26.47 -0.02 -11.34
N VAL A 189 -25.30 -0.22 -10.73
CA VAL A 189 -24.97 -1.48 -10.05
C VAL A 189 -25.99 -1.78 -8.95
N ILE A 190 -26.32 -0.79 -8.11
CA ILE A 190 -27.23 -0.97 -6.97
C ILE A 190 -28.69 -1.18 -7.41
N SER A 191 -29.15 -0.52 -8.48
CA SER A 191 -30.55 -0.60 -8.92
C SER A 191 -30.82 -1.74 -9.89
N ASP A 192 -29.89 -2.05 -10.77
CA ASP A 192 -30.16 -2.91 -11.93
C ASP A 192 -29.61 -4.32 -11.73
N TYR A 193 -28.47 -4.44 -11.03
CA TYR A 193 -27.73 -5.70 -10.92
C TYR A 193 -27.83 -6.34 -9.53
N LEU A 194 -27.62 -5.56 -8.46
CA LEU A 194 -27.64 -6.08 -7.09
C LEU A 194 -29.00 -6.67 -6.66
N PRO A 195 -30.18 -6.16 -7.08
CA PRO A 195 -31.44 -6.76 -6.67
C PRO A 195 -31.65 -8.17 -7.22
N GLY A 196 -31.23 -8.43 -8.47
CA GLY A 196 -31.29 -9.77 -9.05
C GLY A 196 -30.44 -10.78 -8.28
N TYR A 197 -29.23 -10.37 -7.90
CA TYR A 197 -28.38 -11.17 -7.02
C TYR A 197 -29.00 -11.37 -5.63
N ALA A 198 -29.56 -10.32 -5.04
CA ALA A 198 -30.21 -10.37 -3.74
C ALA A 198 -31.37 -11.38 -3.71
N PHE A 199 -32.21 -11.39 -4.75
CA PHE A 199 -33.29 -12.37 -4.90
C PHE A 199 -32.79 -13.80 -5.07
N CYS A 200 -31.75 -14.01 -5.89
CA CYS A 200 -31.11 -15.32 -6.05
C CYS A 200 -30.59 -15.88 -4.72
N ILE A 201 -29.96 -15.01 -3.90
CA ILE A 201 -29.52 -15.38 -2.55
C ILE A 201 -30.70 -15.64 -1.61
N GLY A 202 -31.78 -14.88 -1.69
CA GLY A 202 -32.99 -15.10 -0.90
C GLY A 202 -33.58 -16.50 -1.12
N ASP A 203 -33.76 -16.88 -2.39
CA ASP A 203 -34.22 -18.22 -2.79
C ASP A 203 -33.24 -19.30 -2.34
N GLY A 204 -31.96 -18.98 -2.45
CA GLY A 204 -30.88 -19.82 -2.02
C GLY A 204 -30.84 -20.11 -0.51
N ILE A 205 -31.11 -19.10 0.32
CA ILE A 205 -31.14 -19.21 1.77
C ILE A 205 -32.31 -20.08 2.22
N GLU A 206 -33.45 -20.01 1.55
CA GLU A 206 -34.60 -20.88 1.83
C GLU A 206 -34.25 -22.37 1.66
N VAL A 207 -33.35 -22.68 0.72
CA VAL A 207 -32.87 -24.05 0.46
C VAL A 207 -31.72 -24.44 1.40
N ALA A 208 -30.83 -23.49 1.75
CA ALA A 208 -29.63 -23.78 2.54
C ALA A 208 -29.87 -23.74 4.06
N ALA A 209 -30.79 -22.93 4.55
CA ALA A 209 -31.05 -22.77 5.98
C ALA A 209 -32.28 -23.58 6.42
N ASN A 210 -32.09 -24.49 7.37
CA ASN A 210 -33.15 -25.32 7.91
C ASN A 210 -33.79 -24.72 9.18
N SER A 211 -33.23 -23.65 9.72
CA SER A 211 -33.74 -22.99 10.93
C SER A 211 -33.48 -21.48 10.98
N PRO A 212 -34.31 -20.70 11.71
CA PRO A 212 -34.07 -19.27 11.93
C PRO A 212 -32.74 -18.95 12.64
N ALA A 213 -32.16 -19.93 13.35
CA ALA A 213 -30.86 -19.78 13.97
C ALA A 213 -29.72 -19.81 12.94
N GLU A 214 -29.87 -20.62 11.89
CA GLU A 214 -28.92 -20.69 10.77
C GLU A 214 -29.02 -19.44 9.89
N GLU A 215 -30.23 -18.94 9.61
CA GLU A 215 -30.43 -17.68 8.88
C GLU A 215 -29.69 -16.50 9.56
N ARG A 216 -29.72 -16.42 10.90
CA ARG A 216 -28.98 -15.37 11.62
C ARG A 216 -27.46 -15.54 11.50
N LYS A 217 -26.95 -16.77 11.46
CA LYS A 217 -25.52 -17.02 11.24
C LYS A 217 -25.12 -16.64 9.81
N LEU A 218 -25.97 -16.92 8.82
CA LEU A 218 -25.78 -16.48 7.44
C LEU A 218 -25.74 -14.95 7.34
N ALA A 219 -26.68 -14.26 8.00
CA ALA A 219 -26.68 -12.79 8.09
C ALA A 219 -25.39 -12.24 8.72
N GLY A 220 -24.85 -12.93 9.73
CA GLY A 220 -23.57 -12.61 10.33
C GLY A 220 -22.41 -12.79 9.34
N TYR A 221 -22.36 -13.95 8.68
CA TYR A 221 -21.34 -14.29 7.69
C TYR A 221 -21.27 -13.28 6.55
N PHE A 222 -22.39 -12.86 5.97
CA PHE A 222 -22.34 -11.87 4.88
C PHE A 222 -21.84 -10.49 5.31
N ARG A 223 -21.95 -10.13 6.59
CA ARG A 223 -21.45 -8.84 7.09
C ARG A 223 -19.97 -8.86 7.45
N THR A 224 -19.48 -9.98 7.96
CA THR A 224 -18.09 -10.10 8.44
C THR A 224 -17.17 -10.86 7.48
N GLU A 225 -17.74 -11.61 6.54
CA GLU A 225 -17.05 -12.59 5.68
C GLU A 225 -16.28 -13.66 6.49
N ASP A 226 -16.66 -13.85 7.76
CA ASP A 226 -15.97 -14.77 8.67
C ASP A 226 -16.60 -16.16 8.61
N ALA A 227 -15.94 -17.06 7.88
CA ALA A 227 -16.36 -18.45 7.72
C ALA A 227 -16.35 -19.24 9.04
N SER A 228 -15.65 -18.78 10.09
CA SER A 228 -15.63 -19.47 11.39
C SER A 228 -16.97 -19.43 12.13
N ILE A 229 -17.87 -18.52 11.73
CA ILE A 229 -19.21 -18.36 12.31
C ILE A 229 -20.17 -19.47 11.84
N LEU A 230 -19.87 -20.10 10.69
CA LEU A 230 -20.72 -21.11 10.07
C LEU A 230 -20.26 -22.53 10.40
N PRO A 231 -21.17 -23.44 10.78
CA PRO A 231 -20.89 -24.87 10.74
C PRO A 231 -20.51 -25.31 9.31
N GLU A 232 -19.57 -26.24 9.19
CA GLU A 232 -19.06 -26.72 7.90
C GLU A 232 -20.18 -27.16 6.93
N ALA A 233 -21.18 -27.89 7.43
CA ALA A 233 -22.32 -28.33 6.62
C ALA A 233 -23.12 -27.15 6.03
N LEU A 234 -23.42 -26.15 6.86
CA LEU A 234 -24.15 -24.95 6.43
C LEU A 234 -23.33 -24.12 5.43
N TYR A 235 -22.00 -24.07 5.60
CA TYR A 235 -21.12 -23.40 4.64
C TYR A 235 -21.10 -24.11 3.28
N GLN A 236 -21.05 -25.44 3.26
CA GLN A 236 -21.08 -26.23 2.02
C GLN A 236 -22.40 -26.05 1.28
N ASP A 237 -23.53 -26.13 1.98
CA ASP A 237 -24.86 -25.92 1.41
C ASP A 237 -25.00 -24.50 0.85
N LEU A 238 -24.53 -23.50 1.60
CA LEU A 238 -24.51 -22.11 1.17
C LEU A 238 -23.62 -21.90 -0.06
N SER A 239 -22.43 -22.50 -0.10
CA SER A 239 -21.49 -22.32 -1.22
C SER A 239 -22.03 -22.81 -2.55
N THR A 240 -22.79 -23.92 -2.52
CA THR A 240 -23.47 -24.51 -3.69
C THR A 240 -24.48 -23.54 -4.30
N VAL A 241 -25.04 -22.67 -3.47
CA VAL A 241 -26.08 -21.69 -3.84
C VAL A 241 -25.48 -20.34 -4.23
N ILE A 242 -24.48 -19.85 -3.48
CA ILE A 242 -23.87 -18.54 -3.72
C ILE A 242 -23.16 -18.50 -5.08
N GLU A 243 -22.39 -19.54 -5.40
CA GLU A 243 -21.55 -19.57 -6.60
C GLU A 243 -22.33 -19.32 -7.91
N PRO A 244 -23.46 -20.00 -8.21
CA PRO A 244 -24.24 -19.71 -9.41
C PRO A 244 -24.85 -18.30 -9.43
N CYS A 245 -25.28 -17.78 -8.28
CA CYS A 245 -25.80 -16.41 -8.18
C CYS A 245 -24.71 -15.37 -8.49
N GLN A 246 -23.48 -15.59 -7.99
CA GLN A 246 -22.34 -14.72 -8.26
C GLN A 246 -21.91 -14.77 -9.73
N LEU A 247 -21.91 -15.95 -10.35
CA LEU A 247 -21.56 -16.09 -11.77
C LEU A 247 -22.53 -15.31 -12.66
N THR A 248 -23.84 -15.44 -12.39
CA THR A 248 -24.88 -14.73 -13.15
C THR A 248 -24.71 -13.22 -13.06
N LEU A 249 -24.47 -12.70 -11.85
CA LEU A 249 -24.22 -11.27 -11.64
C LEU A 249 -22.97 -10.80 -12.40
N ARG A 250 -21.88 -11.58 -12.34
CA ARG A 250 -20.62 -11.24 -13.00
C ARG A 250 -20.77 -11.19 -14.51
N GLU A 251 -21.46 -12.16 -15.11
CA GLU A 251 -21.74 -12.14 -16.55
C GLU A 251 -22.54 -10.91 -16.98
N GLN A 252 -23.48 -10.47 -16.14
CA GLN A 252 -24.25 -9.25 -16.39
C GLN A 252 -23.39 -7.99 -16.30
N LEU A 253 -22.54 -7.89 -15.28
CA LEU A 253 -21.62 -6.78 -15.08
C LEU A 253 -20.51 -6.72 -16.14
N ASP A 254 -20.07 -7.85 -16.67
CA ASP A 254 -19.05 -7.92 -17.73
C ASP A 254 -19.64 -7.52 -19.10
N LYS A 255 -20.92 -7.84 -19.37
CA LYS A 255 -21.62 -7.42 -20.59
C LYS A 255 -21.88 -5.92 -20.66
N ASP A 256 -22.05 -5.26 -19.52
CA ASP A 256 -22.28 -3.80 -19.42
C ASP A 256 -20.99 -2.98 -19.59
N GLN A 257 -19.82 -3.63 -19.55
CA GLN A 257 -18.52 -2.98 -19.73
C GLN A 257 -18.03 -2.98 -21.19
N GLY A 258 -18.73 -3.67 -22.11
CA GLY A 258 -18.42 -3.73 -23.54
C GLY A 258 -19.33 -2.84 -24.39
#